data_AF-A0A1J4KJE2-F1
#
_entry.id   AF-A0A1J4KJE2-F1
#
_cell.length_a   1.000
_cell.length_b   1.000
_cell.length_c   1.000
_cell.angle_alpha   90.00
_cell.angle_beta   90.00
_cell.angle_gamma   90.00
#
_symmetry.space_group_name_H-M   'P 1'
#
loop_
_entity.id
_entity.type
_entity.pdbx_description
1 polymer ?
#
loop_
_entity_poly.entity_id
_entity_poly.type
_entity_poly.pdbx_seq_one_letter_code
_entity_poly.pdbx_strand_id
1 'polypeptide(L)'
;MIIFEFSKLLLPFENGKINNSKLNSNAVSKVSNSNMPKNSIINENSNSNLTPSLNTNLASNLNSCHSNLTSPATNPMSTNSSDNIKESVIMFAVVTDKANYYWVVLTKNYSINLYKIIQGSPLFKTVDFNNYAANGKKIIIDGIQYDYTRKNTGELIKIGLSRPNDNICFLRSFKGIKRYSKFIPDIVKNHFISLLSSPDFTLTTSIVEVLFNEHDKNIIPDIIGCLEGTGTFSPFLRYIFSDSVMNTDRADFLFKNSSVCTYLASNIFYMKGNLLLKPIIEQIKCNKDSPIGAIASIIAQSSNLPLSLRFVLQNVFKSSRRKFPYNLTPLHVLSDFFMFRFIFPAMVTDQGLADKSLTDIGKSIGNAFMFKRDDPSVNDEGLLKSIAAFLLDITKIDSQAVDIQKINFENIVFFLDSYNDKLIKNFTHKKEKRIHPFTWSMVEIIENCFVGCNENFAAEINASQLFA
;
A
#
# COMPACT_ATOMS: atom_id res chain seq x y z
N MET A 1 -9.93 35.33 4.48
CA MET A 1 -11.16 34.85 3.81
C MET A 1 -10.75 34.21 2.48
N ILE A 2 -10.57 32.90 2.46
CA ILE A 2 -10.27 32.12 1.25
C ILE A 2 -11.45 31.17 1.07
N ILE A 3 -12.29 31.45 0.08
CA ILE A 3 -13.34 30.54 -0.38
C ILE A 3 -12.61 29.39 -1.08
N PHE A 4 -12.57 28.22 -0.45
CA PHE A 4 -12.11 27.00 -1.10
C PHE A 4 -13.17 26.56 -2.11
N GLU A 5 -12.88 26.66 -3.41
CA GLU A 5 -13.64 25.95 -4.44
C GLU A 5 -13.37 24.45 -4.30
N PHE A 6 -14.22 23.76 -3.53
CA PHE A 6 -14.16 22.32 -3.28
C PHE A 6 -14.29 21.44 -4.55
N SER A 7 -14.72 22.02 -5.67
CA SER A 7 -14.92 21.31 -6.95
C SER A 7 -13.62 21.01 -7.73
N LYS A 8 -12.48 21.60 -7.37
CA LYS A 8 -11.20 21.41 -8.10
C LYS A 8 -10.21 20.44 -7.44
N LEU A 9 -10.46 20.02 -6.20
CA LEU A 9 -9.66 19.00 -5.49
C LEU A 9 -10.14 17.56 -5.75
N LEU A 10 -11.24 17.40 -6.49
CA LEU A 10 -11.71 16.14 -7.05
C LEU A 10 -11.34 16.10 -8.54
N LEU A 11 -10.18 15.54 -8.90
CA LEU A 11 -9.89 15.14 -10.29
C LEU A 11 -10.41 13.72 -10.54
N PRO A 12 -10.69 13.37 -11.80
CA PRO A 12 -12.02 12.96 -12.23
C PRO A 12 -12.25 11.45 -12.04
N PHE A 13 -13.38 11.14 -11.40
CA PHE A 13 -14.07 9.88 -11.66
C PHE A 13 -14.99 10.11 -12.86
N GLU A 14 -14.44 10.05 -14.08
CA GLU A 14 -15.26 9.93 -15.29
C GLU A 14 -14.85 8.72 -16.12
N ASN A 15 -15.87 7.94 -16.47
CA ASN A 15 -15.84 6.84 -17.40
C ASN A 15 -15.23 7.27 -18.73
N GLY A 16 -14.16 6.60 -19.15
CA GLY A 16 -13.66 6.68 -20.51
C GLY A 16 -14.70 6.17 -21.51
N LYS A 17 -15.52 7.06 -22.06
CA LYS A 17 -16.13 6.87 -23.37
C LYS A 17 -15.27 7.58 -24.41
N ILE A 18 -14.45 6.78 -25.09
CA ILE A 18 -13.76 7.19 -26.31
C ILE A 18 -14.83 7.35 -27.39
N ASN A 19 -15.16 8.60 -27.75
CA ASN A 19 -15.76 8.91 -29.04
C ASN A 19 -14.61 9.05 -30.04
N ASN A 20 -14.50 8.11 -30.97
CA ASN A 20 -13.91 8.37 -32.27
C ASN A 20 -14.89 7.95 -33.37
N SER A 21 -14.98 8.85 -34.33
CA SER A 21 -15.98 8.98 -35.37
C SER A 21 -15.93 7.94 -36.50
N LYS A 22 -17.11 7.69 -37.06
CA LYS A 22 -17.42 7.45 -38.50
C LYS A 22 -16.61 6.38 -39.24
N LEU A 23 -17.28 5.27 -39.58
CA LEU A 23 -17.34 4.73 -40.94
C LEU A 23 -18.55 3.80 -41.11
N ASN A 24 -18.98 3.69 -42.36
CA ASN A 24 -20.32 3.42 -42.87
C ASN A 24 -20.81 1.95 -42.82
N SER A 25 -22.13 1.85 -42.63
CA SER A 25 -23.12 1.06 -43.40
C SER A 25 -23.15 -0.49 -43.41
N ASN A 26 -24.33 -0.99 -43.03
CA ASN A 26 -25.21 -1.97 -43.72
C ASN A 26 -25.44 -3.37 -43.12
N ALA A 27 -26.72 -3.77 -43.26
CA ALA A 27 -27.41 -5.07 -43.07
C ALA A 27 -27.77 -5.43 -41.60
N VAL A 28 -29.03 -5.29 -41.13
CA VAL A 28 -30.31 -5.97 -41.46
C VAL A 28 -30.35 -7.46 -41.06
N SER A 29 -31.05 -7.77 -39.97
CA SER A 29 -32.09 -8.83 -39.77
C SER A 29 -32.32 -9.02 -38.26
N LYS A 30 -33.48 -8.61 -37.70
CA LYS A 30 -34.67 -9.42 -37.40
C LYS A 30 -34.34 -10.86 -36.95
N VAL A 31 -34.77 -11.23 -35.73
CA VAL A 31 -35.75 -12.32 -35.46
C VAL A 31 -35.99 -12.47 -33.93
N SER A 32 -37.29 -12.47 -33.63
CA SER A 32 -38.15 -12.82 -32.48
C SER A 32 -37.66 -13.58 -31.23
N ASN A 33 -38.28 -13.16 -30.10
CA ASN A 33 -39.00 -13.94 -29.05
C ASN A 33 -38.67 -15.42 -28.84
N SER A 34 -38.50 -15.82 -27.56
CA SER A 34 -39.54 -16.57 -26.84
C SER A 34 -39.14 -17.01 -25.41
N ASN A 35 -40.04 -16.75 -24.47
CA ASN A 35 -40.55 -17.62 -23.40
C ASN A 35 -39.65 -18.25 -22.33
N MET A 36 -40.06 -17.99 -21.07
CA MET A 36 -39.86 -18.80 -19.87
C MET A 36 -40.34 -20.27 -20.07
N PRO A 37 -39.99 -21.17 -19.15
CA PRO A 37 -40.98 -21.48 -18.12
C PRO A 37 -40.42 -21.64 -16.70
N LYS A 38 -41.37 -21.47 -15.76
CA LYS A 38 -41.33 -21.78 -14.33
C LYS A 38 -40.95 -23.24 -14.07
N ASN A 39 -40.34 -23.52 -12.92
CA ASN A 39 -40.76 -24.66 -12.11
C ASN A 39 -40.52 -24.43 -10.61
N SER A 40 -41.35 -25.12 -9.87
CA SER A 40 -41.84 -24.93 -8.50
C SER A 40 -41.12 -25.77 -7.44
N ILE A 41 -41.02 -25.18 -6.23
CA ILE A 41 -41.41 -25.70 -4.88
C ILE A 41 -40.88 -27.10 -4.46
N ILE A 42 -40.22 -27.19 -3.28
CA ILE A 42 -40.71 -27.84 -2.03
C ILE A 42 -39.58 -27.94 -0.97
N ASN A 43 -39.88 -27.36 0.20
CA ASN A 43 -39.56 -27.67 1.60
C ASN A 43 -38.27 -28.41 1.98
N GLU A 44 -37.59 -27.93 3.04
CA GLU A 44 -37.83 -28.47 4.39
C GLU A 44 -37.24 -27.59 5.51
N ASN A 45 -38.04 -27.41 6.55
CA ASN A 45 -37.72 -26.80 7.83
C ASN A 45 -36.79 -27.71 8.64
N SER A 46 -35.92 -27.12 9.46
CA SER A 46 -35.85 -27.51 10.88
C SER A 46 -35.05 -26.52 11.72
N ASN A 47 -35.76 -25.94 12.69
CA ASN A 47 -35.23 -25.26 13.86
C ASN A 47 -34.33 -26.19 14.67
N SER A 48 -33.27 -25.65 15.28
CA SER A 48 -32.99 -25.96 16.68
C SER A 48 -32.28 -24.79 17.37
N ASN A 49 -32.93 -24.33 18.43
CA ASN A 49 -32.42 -23.45 19.46
C ASN A 49 -31.22 -24.11 20.16
N LEU A 50 -30.26 -23.32 20.63
CA LEU A 50 -29.57 -23.52 21.90
C LEU A 50 -28.81 -22.23 22.28
N THR A 51 -29.34 -21.54 23.27
CA THR A 51 -28.65 -20.57 24.13
C THR A 51 -27.54 -21.25 24.94
N PRO A 52 -26.55 -20.48 25.43
CA PRO A 52 -26.45 -20.41 26.89
C PRO A 52 -26.24 -19.00 27.45
N SER A 53 -26.69 -18.92 28.69
CA SER A 53 -26.76 -17.84 29.65
C SER A 53 -25.43 -17.12 29.97
N LEU A 54 -25.59 -15.85 30.33
CA LEU A 54 -24.65 -15.04 31.10
C LEU A 54 -24.22 -15.73 32.40
N ASN A 55 -22.96 -15.54 32.78
CA ASN A 55 -22.64 -15.28 34.18
C ASN A 55 -21.51 -14.25 34.30
N THR A 56 -21.84 -13.18 34.98
CA THR A 56 -20.98 -12.08 35.44
C THR A 56 -20.08 -12.52 36.58
N ASN A 57 -18.84 -12.02 36.63
CA ASN A 57 -18.26 -11.57 37.89
C ASN A 57 -17.17 -10.51 37.67
N LEU A 58 -17.33 -9.43 38.45
CA LEU A 58 -16.49 -8.25 38.52
C LEU A 58 -15.21 -8.48 39.34
N ALA A 59 -14.19 -7.72 38.96
CA ALA A 59 -13.21 -6.99 39.78
C ALA A 59 -12.30 -7.76 40.76
N SER A 60 -10.98 -7.63 40.54
CA SER A 60 -10.08 -6.94 41.49
C SER A 60 -8.66 -6.72 40.94
N ASN A 61 -8.27 -5.45 40.94
CA ASN A 61 -6.99 -4.83 41.30
C ASN A 61 -5.62 -5.48 40.96
N LEU A 62 -4.87 -4.71 40.15
CA LEU A 62 -3.60 -4.04 40.46
C LEU A 62 -2.53 -4.71 41.33
N ASN A 63 -1.31 -4.64 40.78
CA ASN A 63 0.04 -4.75 41.35
C ASN A 63 0.67 -6.16 41.43
N SER A 64 1.68 -6.41 40.60
CA SER A 64 3.08 -6.32 41.07
C SER A 64 4.08 -6.75 39.99
N CYS A 65 5.25 -6.12 40.08
CA CYS A 65 6.43 -6.31 39.27
C CYS A 65 7.05 -7.71 39.40
N HIS A 66 7.83 -8.05 38.36
CA HIS A 66 8.92 -9.02 38.34
C HIS A 66 8.66 -10.45 38.81
N SER A 67 8.62 -11.37 37.85
CA SER A 67 9.37 -12.62 37.98
C SER A 67 9.79 -13.16 36.60
N ASN A 68 11.09 -13.43 36.49
CA ASN A 68 11.65 -14.36 35.51
C ASN A 68 10.99 -15.72 35.67
N LEU A 69 10.65 -16.39 34.56
CA LEU A 69 10.69 -17.85 34.48
C LEU A 69 10.68 -18.31 33.02
N THR A 70 11.85 -18.80 32.62
CA THR A 70 12.09 -19.89 31.69
C THR A 70 11.03 -21.00 31.74
N SER A 71 10.51 -21.43 30.59
CA SER A 71 10.55 -22.80 29.99
C SER A 71 9.41 -22.96 28.96
N PRO A 72 9.36 -24.01 28.11
CA PRO A 72 10.41 -24.75 27.40
C PRO A 72 10.21 -24.71 25.86
N ALA A 73 11.28 -25.08 25.15
CA ALA A 73 11.26 -25.36 23.72
C ALA A 73 10.52 -26.68 23.41
N THR A 74 9.58 -26.66 22.46
CA THR A 74 9.16 -27.82 21.66
C THR A 74 8.40 -27.40 20.40
N ASN A 75 9.13 -27.13 19.31
CA ASN A 75 9.06 -27.88 18.04
C ASN A 75 9.75 -27.07 16.93
N PRO A 76 10.78 -27.63 16.27
CA PRO A 76 11.46 -26.97 15.18
C PRO A 76 10.56 -27.05 13.94
N MET A 77 10.06 -25.90 13.47
CA MET A 77 9.70 -25.80 12.06
C MET A 77 10.96 -26.13 11.26
N SER A 78 10.81 -27.10 10.36
CA SER A 78 11.84 -27.64 9.49
C SER A 78 12.79 -26.56 8.97
N THR A 79 14.02 -26.60 9.46
CA THR A 79 15.19 -26.03 8.81
C THR A 79 15.47 -26.83 7.54
N ASN A 80 14.69 -26.59 6.49
CA ASN A 80 15.10 -26.97 5.15
C ASN A 80 16.00 -25.86 4.61
N SER A 81 17.30 -26.17 4.54
CA SER A 81 18.33 -25.51 3.74
C SER A 81 18.53 -24.00 3.95
N SER A 82 19.19 -23.63 5.04
CA SER A 82 19.78 -22.30 5.26
C SER A 82 21.17 -22.12 4.61
N ASP A 83 21.58 -23.00 3.70
CA ASP A 83 22.80 -22.87 2.89
C ASP A 83 22.54 -22.30 1.48
N ASN A 84 21.34 -21.75 1.23
CA ASN A 84 21.10 -20.98 0.01
C ASN A 84 21.91 -19.67 0.09
N ILE A 85 23.11 -19.70 -0.48
CA ILE A 85 23.77 -18.53 -1.04
C ILE A 85 22.66 -17.69 -1.68
N LYS A 86 22.44 -16.48 -1.18
CA LYS A 86 21.47 -15.53 -1.76
C LYS A 86 21.92 -15.25 -3.19
N GLU A 87 21.53 -16.10 -4.13
CA GLU A 87 21.87 -15.98 -5.54
C GLU A 87 21.22 -14.70 -6.05
N SER A 88 22.04 -13.67 -6.16
CA SER A 88 21.63 -12.39 -6.70
C SER A 88 21.58 -12.49 -8.21
N VAL A 89 20.48 -12.06 -8.81
CA VAL A 89 20.25 -12.09 -10.24
C VAL A 89 20.81 -10.80 -10.86
N ILE A 90 21.61 -10.91 -11.92
CA ILE A 90 22.03 -9.75 -12.72
C ILE A 90 20.96 -9.44 -13.76
N MET A 91 20.51 -10.46 -14.48
CA MET A 91 19.47 -10.33 -15.50
C MET A 91 18.81 -11.68 -15.76
N PHE A 92 17.67 -11.64 -16.41
CA PHE A 92 16.99 -12.84 -16.87
C PHE A 92 16.30 -12.62 -18.22
N ALA A 93 16.00 -13.69 -18.93
CA ALA A 93 15.31 -13.64 -20.21
C ALA A 93 14.62 -14.95 -20.55
N VAL A 94 13.74 -14.92 -21.56
CA VAL A 94 13.15 -16.12 -22.13
C VAL A 94 13.81 -16.49 -23.45
N VAL A 95 14.23 -17.74 -23.54
CA VAL A 95 14.78 -18.38 -24.73
C VAL A 95 13.93 -19.57 -25.17
N THR A 96 14.11 -20.01 -26.41
CA THR A 96 13.46 -21.21 -26.95
C THR A 96 14.47 -22.15 -27.58
N ASP A 97 14.24 -23.45 -27.40
CA ASP A 97 14.82 -24.52 -28.21
C ASP A 97 13.66 -25.24 -28.90
N LYS A 98 13.47 -24.96 -30.19
CA LYS A 98 12.38 -25.48 -31.03
C LYS A 98 11.00 -25.14 -30.42
N ALA A 99 10.38 -26.11 -29.74
CA ALA A 99 9.05 -26.00 -29.13
C ALA A 99 9.09 -25.71 -27.62
N ASN A 100 10.27 -25.78 -26.99
CA ASN A 100 10.41 -25.64 -25.55
C ASN A 100 10.89 -24.24 -25.17
N TYR A 101 10.26 -23.65 -24.14
CA TYR A 101 10.66 -22.35 -23.61
C TYR A 101 11.39 -22.49 -22.27
N TYR A 102 12.41 -21.66 -22.09
CA TYR A 102 13.23 -21.65 -20.88
C TYR A 102 13.44 -20.21 -20.40
N TRP A 103 13.48 -20.04 -19.07
CA TRP A 103 14.11 -18.87 -18.47
C TRP A 103 15.62 -19.10 -18.41
N VAL A 104 16.37 -18.13 -18.90
CA VAL A 104 17.81 -17.99 -18.68
C VAL A 104 17.98 -16.92 -17.62
N VAL A 105 18.57 -17.28 -16.48
CA VAL A 105 18.84 -16.38 -15.36
C VAL A 105 20.35 -16.28 -15.17
N LEU A 106 20.91 -15.10 -15.39
CA LEU A 106 22.32 -14.81 -15.15
C LEU A 106 22.49 -14.33 -13.70
N THR A 107 23.32 -15.03 -12.94
CA THR A 107 23.58 -14.75 -11.51
C THR A 107 24.87 -13.96 -11.31
N LYS A 108 25.11 -13.41 -10.11
CA LYS A 108 26.28 -12.58 -9.79
C LYS A 108 27.65 -13.29 -9.90
N ASN A 109 27.68 -14.61 -9.77
CA ASN A 109 28.87 -15.44 -10.05
C ASN A 109 29.03 -15.75 -11.55
N TYR A 110 28.23 -15.11 -12.42
CA TYR A 110 28.23 -15.29 -13.87
C TYR A 110 27.87 -16.69 -14.36
N SER A 111 27.29 -17.54 -13.51
CA SER A 111 26.64 -18.76 -13.98
C SER A 111 25.27 -18.44 -14.60
N ILE A 112 24.80 -19.34 -15.46
CA ILE A 112 23.45 -19.32 -16.00
C ILE A 112 22.65 -20.45 -15.39
N ASN A 113 21.51 -20.11 -14.80
CA ASN A 113 20.48 -21.04 -14.40
C ASN A 113 19.39 -21.09 -15.48
N LEU A 114 19.16 -22.27 -16.05
CA LEU A 114 18.05 -22.52 -16.96
C LEU A 114 16.87 -23.09 -16.20
N TYR A 115 15.69 -22.48 -16.31
CA TYR A 115 14.44 -23.02 -15.76
C TYR A 115 13.46 -23.32 -16.90
N LYS A 116 12.77 -24.46 -16.85
CA LYS A 116 11.71 -24.75 -17.84
C LYS A 116 10.49 -23.88 -17.59
N ILE A 117 9.90 -23.29 -18.63
CA ILE A 117 8.65 -22.51 -18.51
C ILE A 117 7.44 -23.45 -18.46
N ILE A 118 7.30 -24.12 -17.32
CA ILE A 118 6.19 -25.00 -16.96
C ILE A 118 5.78 -24.72 -15.51
N GLN A 119 4.73 -25.37 -15.03
CA GLN A 119 4.30 -25.26 -13.64
C GLN A 119 5.44 -25.54 -12.66
N GLY A 120 5.59 -24.68 -11.65
CA GLY A 120 6.70 -24.72 -10.67
C GLY A 120 8.05 -24.22 -11.22
N SER A 121 8.17 -24.10 -12.54
CA SER A 121 9.37 -23.60 -13.23
C SER A 121 10.67 -24.16 -12.68
N PRO A 122 10.83 -25.50 -12.66
CA PRO A 122 11.95 -26.14 -12.01
C PRO A 122 13.26 -25.79 -12.70
N LEU A 123 14.32 -25.70 -11.90
CA LEU A 123 15.69 -25.57 -12.40
C LEU A 123 16.00 -26.80 -13.26
N PHE A 124 16.34 -26.54 -14.52
CA PHE A 124 16.76 -27.56 -15.46
C PHE A 124 18.25 -27.80 -15.40
N LYS A 125 19.04 -26.73 -15.34
CA LYS A 125 20.50 -26.81 -15.35
C LYS A 125 21.15 -25.52 -14.83
N THR A 126 22.29 -25.65 -14.18
CA THR A 126 23.23 -24.55 -13.90
C THR A 126 24.47 -24.72 -14.77
N VAL A 127 24.94 -23.62 -15.37
CA VAL A 127 26.03 -23.62 -16.35
C VAL A 127 27.04 -22.54 -16.00
N ASP A 128 28.31 -22.93 -15.87
CA ASP A 128 29.38 -22.01 -15.54
C ASP A 128 29.69 -21.02 -16.67
N PHE A 129 30.34 -19.91 -16.31
CA PHE A 129 30.70 -18.82 -17.22
C PHE A 129 31.41 -19.28 -18.51
N ASN A 130 32.29 -20.28 -18.42
CA ASN A 130 33.08 -20.77 -19.55
C ASN A 130 32.27 -21.65 -20.52
N ASN A 131 31.05 -22.05 -20.15
CA ASN A 131 30.25 -23.04 -20.87
C ASN A 131 29.04 -22.42 -21.59
N TYR A 132 29.02 -21.10 -21.75
CA TYR A 132 28.05 -20.42 -22.60
C TYR A 132 28.62 -19.24 -23.38
N ALA A 133 27.97 -18.90 -24.48
CA ALA A 133 28.29 -17.73 -25.30
C ALA A 133 27.00 -17.05 -25.78
N ALA A 134 26.90 -15.73 -25.59
CA ALA A 134 25.77 -14.92 -26.04
C ALA A 134 26.11 -14.17 -27.33
N ASN A 135 25.33 -14.40 -28.38
CA ASN A 135 25.47 -13.72 -29.67
C ASN A 135 24.14 -13.11 -30.09
N GLY A 136 23.94 -11.81 -29.88
CA GLY A 136 22.86 -10.98 -30.47
C GLY A 136 21.45 -11.57 -30.33
N LYS A 137 21.10 -12.50 -31.22
CA LYS A 137 19.80 -13.19 -31.28
C LYS A 137 19.74 -14.54 -30.56
N LYS A 138 20.87 -15.09 -30.12
CA LYS A 138 20.97 -16.46 -29.58
C LYS A 138 21.92 -16.56 -28.40
N ILE A 139 21.73 -17.60 -27.59
CA ILE A 139 22.69 -18.05 -26.59
C ILE A 139 23.04 -19.51 -26.83
N ILE A 140 24.32 -19.82 -26.79
CA ILE A 140 24.83 -21.19 -26.87
C ILE A 140 25.19 -21.60 -25.45
N ILE A 141 24.64 -22.70 -24.98
CA ILE A 141 24.83 -23.21 -23.62
C ILE A 141 25.13 -24.69 -23.74
N ASP A 142 26.33 -25.11 -23.33
CA ASP A 142 26.82 -26.50 -23.49
C ASP A 142 26.68 -27.03 -24.92
N GLY A 143 26.97 -26.17 -25.91
CA GLY A 143 26.84 -26.50 -27.34
C GLY A 143 25.41 -26.51 -27.88
N ILE A 144 24.38 -26.35 -27.04
CA ILE A 144 22.98 -26.24 -27.46
C ILE A 144 22.66 -24.77 -27.75
N GLN A 145 22.07 -24.52 -28.92
CA GLN A 145 21.68 -23.17 -29.35
C GLN A 145 20.23 -22.88 -28.96
N TYR A 146 20.04 -21.80 -28.20
CA TYR A 146 18.73 -21.28 -27.85
C TYR A 146 18.51 -19.92 -28.50
N ASP A 147 17.33 -19.70 -29.08
CA ASP A 147 16.95 -18.42 -29.68
C ASP A 147 16.31 -17.51 -28.63
N TYR A 148 16.75 -16.25 -28.55
CA TYR A 148 16.07 -15.28 -27.69
C TYR A 148 14.68 -14.98 -28.24
N THR A 149 13.70 -14.96 -27.35
CA THR A 149 12.33 -14.61 -27.74
C THR A 149 12.13 -13.11 -28.00
N ARG A 150 13.16 -12.28 -27.72
CA ARG A 150 13.22 -10.83 -27.97
C ARG A 150 14.56 -10.44 -28.61
N LYS A 151 14.50 -9.53 -29.59
CA LYS A 151 15.66 -9.12 -30.40
C LYS A 151 16.81 -8.50 -29.60
N ASN A 152 16.53 -7.77 -28.53
CA ASN A 152 17.54 -7.01 -27.77
C ASN A 152 18.08 -7.76 -26.55
N THR A 153 17.71 -9.03 -26.36
CA THR A 153 18.10 -9.80 -25.17
C THR A 153 19.60 -10.10 -25.15
N GLY A 154 20.21 -10.40 -26.30
CA GLY A 154 21.65 -10.64 -26.35
C GLY A 154 22.48 -9.42 -25.96
N GLU A 155 22.00 -8.21 -26.29
CA GLU A 155 22.61 -6.96 -25.82
C GLU A 155 22.49 -6.82 -24.31
N LEU A 156 21.33 -7.14 -23.72
CA LEU A 156 21.14 -7.12 -22.27
C LEU A 156 22.10 -8.07 -21.53
N ILE A 157 22.36 -9.26 -22.08
CA ILE A 157 23.33 -10.19 -21.50
C ILE A 157 24.75 -9.65 -21.59
N LYS A 158 25.14 -9.10 -22.76
CA LYS A 158 26.46 -8.45 -22.92
C LYS A 158 26.64 -7.31 -21.93
N ILE A 159 25.60 -6.48 -21.76
CA ILE A 159 25.58 -5.41 -20.76
C ILE A 159 25.76 -6.00 -19.37
N GLY A 160 24.95 -6.99 -18.97
CA GLY A 160 25.06 -7.62 -17.64
C GLY A 160 26.46 -8.20 -17.35
N LEU A 161 27.11 -8.81 -18.33
CA LEU A 161 28.49 -9.32 -18.20
C LEU A 161 29.53 -8.20 -18.04
N SER A 162 29.27 -7.00 -18.58
CA SER A 162 30.17 -5.84 -18.48
C SER A 162 30.09 -5.07 -17.15
N ARG A 163 29.23 -5.47 -16.20
CA ARG A 163 29.03 -4.87 -14.86
C ARG A 163 28.45 -3.44 -14.74
N PRO A 164 27.77 -2.81 -15.70
CA PRO A 164 27.07 -1.55 -15.44
C PRO A 164 25.79 -1.84 -14.65
N ASN A 165 25.81 -1.55 -13.35
CA ASN A 165 24.65 -1.52 -12.44
C ASN A 165 23.69 -2.72 -12.61
N ASP A 166 24.00 -3.84 -11.96
CA ASP A 166 23.23 -5.10 -12.01
C ASP A 166 21.72 -4.90 -11.81
N ASN A 167 21.31 -4.00 -10.91
CA ASN A 167 19.90 -3.75 -10.64
C ASN A 167 19.17 -3.14 -11.85
N ILE A 168 19.83 -2.27 -12.62
CA ILE A 168 19.25 -1.71 -13.85
C ILE A 168 19.11 -2.81 -14.90
N CYS A 169 20.10 -3.70 -15.03
CA CYS A 169 20.03 -4.84 -15.93
C CYS A 169 18.87 -5.77 -15.56
N PHE A 170 18.72 -6.05 -14.27
CA PHE A 170 17.64 -6.85 -13.73
C PHE A 170 16.26 -6.25 -14.01
N LEU A 171 16.09 -4.93 -13.79
CA LEU A 171 14.83 -4.26 -14.09
C LEU A 171 14.51 -4.26 -15.59
N ARG A 172 15.52 -4.08 -16.46
CA ARG A 172 15.36 -4.14 -17.93
C ARG A 172 14.86 -5.50 -18.43
N SER A 173 15.15 -6.57 -17.70
CA SER A 173 14.69 -7.92 -18.04
C SER A 173 13.18 -8.10 -17.98
N PHE A 174 12.46 -7.24 -17.25
CA PHE A 174 10.99 -7.29 -17.21
C PHE A 174 10.31 -6.83 -18.51
N LYS A 175 11.03 -6.21 -19.45
CA LYS A 175 10.42 -5.72 -20.69
C LYS A 175 10.23 -6.83 -21.72
N GLY A 176 8.97 -7.03 -22.12
CA GLY A 176 8.53 -8.01 -23.11
C GLY A 176 8.26 -9.41 -22.55
N ILE A 177 8.19 -9.58 -21.22
CA ILE A 177 8.02 -10.91 -20.60
C ILE A 177 6.59 -11.20 -20.15
N LYS A 178 5.66 -10.25 -20.33
CA LYS A 178 4.26 -10.34 -19.88
C LYS A 178 3.62 -11.72 -20.13
N ARG A 179 3.81 -12.30 -21.32
CA ARG A 179 3.25 -13.60 -21.71
C ARG A 179 3.74 -14.81 -20.89
N TYR A 180 4.80 -14.65 -20.11
CA TYR A 180 5.44 -15.70 -19.31
C TYR A 180 5.29 -15.48 -17.79
N SER A 181 4.54 -14.46 -17.38
CA SER A 181 4.33 -14.04 -15.98
C SER A 181 3.99 -15.17 -15.00
N LYS A 182 3.15 -16.12 -15.43
CA LYS A 182 2.65 -17.23 -14.60
C LYS A 182 3.74 -18.19 -14.13
N PHE A 183 4.86 -18.25 -14.84
CA PHE A 183 5.91 -19.26 -14.65
C PHE A 183 7.25 -18.59 -14.34
N ILE A 184 7.26 -17.45 -13.66
CA ILE A 184 8.52 -16.80 -13.29
C ILE A 184 9.23 -17.62 -12.21
N PRO A 185 10.55 -17.88 -12.34
CA PRO A 185 11.32 -18.60 -11.34
C PRO A 185 11.35 -17.87 -9.99
N ASP A 186 11.30 -18.61 -8.89
CA ASP A 186 11.26 -18.02 -7.55
C ASP A 186 12.52 -17.23 -7.22
N ILE A 187 13.68 -17.58 -7.77
CA ILE A 187 14.91 -16.77 -7.64
C ILE A 187 14.71 -15.33 -8.14
N VAL A 188 13.96 -15.14 -9.24
CA VAL A 188 13.67 -13.81 -9.80
C VAL A 188 12.70 -13.06 -8.89
N LYS A 189 11.67 -13.75 -8.38
CA LYS A 189 10.70 -13.16 -7.42
C LYS A 189 11.40 -12.71 -6.14
N ASN A 190 12.19 -13.61 -5.56
CA ASN A 190 12.92 -13.37 -4.32
C ASN A 190 13.96 -12.26 -4.48
N HIS A 191 14.65 -12.20 -5.63
CA HIS A 191 15.57 -11.10 -5.91
C HIS A 191 14.84 -9.77 -6.01
N PHE A 192 13.70 -9.70 -6.71
CA PHE A 192 12.87 -8.49 -6.77
C PHE A 192 12.41 -8.03 -5.38
N ILE A 193 11.88 -8.96 -4.57
CA ILE A 193 11.43 -8.66 -3.20
C ILE A 193 12.61 -8.18 -2.33
N SER A 194 13.79 -8.78 -2.49
CA SER A 194 15.00 -8.33 -1.80
C SER A 194 15.44 -6.93 -2.24
N LEU A 195 15.28 -6.56 -3.51
CA LEU A 195 15.55 -5.20 -3.99
C LEU A 195 14.50 -4.19 -3.51
N LEU A 196 13.25 -4.62 -3.33
CA LEU A 196 12.18 -3.77 -2.79
C LEU A 196 12.41 -3.47 -1.30
N SER A 197 12.95 -4.43 -0.56
CA SER A 197 13.27 -4.31 0.86
C SER A 197 14.67 -3.73 1.13
N SER A 198 15.36 -3.20 0.11
CA SER A 198 16.69 -2.62 0.28
C SER A 198 16.65 -1.40 1.23
N PRO A 199 17.67 -1.22 2.08
CA PRO A 199 17.77 -0.10 3.04
C PRO A 199 17.64 1.30 2.46
N ASP A 200 17.97 1.47 1.18
CA ASP A 200 17.93 2.75 0.46
C ASP A 200 16.54 3.09 -0.10
N PHE A 201 15.62 2.12 -0.11
CA PHE A 201 14.31 2.17 -0.75
C PHE A 201 14.32 2.73 -2.18
N THR A 202 15.41 2.59 -2.92
CA THR A 202 15.55 3.18 -4.26
C THR A 202 14.53 2.59 -5.22
N LEU A 203 14.40 1.25 -5.25
CA LEU A 203 13.40 0.58 -6.09
C LEU A 203 11.99 0.93 -5.65
N THR A 204 11.69 0.80 -4.36
CA THR A 204 10.35 1.01 -3.81
C THR A 204 9.85 2.41 -4.07
N THR A 205 10.68 3.43 -3.79
CA THR A 205 10.29 4.81 -4.07
C THR A 205 10.16 5.09 -5.57
N SER A 206 10.96 4.44 -6.43
CA SER A 206 10.83 4.57 -7.89
C SER A 206 9.52 3.96 -8.39
N ILE A 207 9.12 2.80 -7.85
CA ILE A 207 7.84 2.16 -8.16
C ILE A 207 6.69 3.07 -7.72
N VAL A 208 6.65 3.49 -6.47
CA VAL A 208 5.52 4.30 -5.96
C VAL A 208 5.42 5.65 -6.68
N GLU A 209 6.52 6.25 -7.12
CA GLU A 209 6.50 7.43 -7.99
C GLU A 209 5.85 7.16 -9.35
N VAL A 210 6.16 6.02 -9.99
CA VAL A 210 5.48 5.63 -11.24
C VAL A 210 3.99 5.40 -10.96
N LEU A 211 3.64 4.69 -9.88
CA LEU A 211 2.22 4.46 -9.51
C LEU A 211 1.45 5.76 -9.28
N PHE A 212 2.09 6.74 -8.64
CA PHE A 212 1.52 8.06 -8.43
C PHE A 212 1.27 8.79 -9.75
N ASN A 213 2.26 8.80 -10.64
CA ASN A 213 2.19 9.52 -11.92
C ASN A 213 1.20 8.87 -12.92
N GLU A 214 1.09 7.55 -12.88
CA GLU A 214 0.20 6.79 -13.77
C GLU A 214 -1.18 6.54 -13.17
N HIS A 215 -1.38 6.92 -11.90
CA HIS A 215 -2.61 6.64 -11.13
C HIS A 215 -3.00 5.15 -11.09
N ASP A 216 -2.02 4.25 -11.16
CA ASP A 216 -2.25 2.80 -11.11
C ASP A 216 -2.38 2.36 -9.64
N LYS A 217 -3.61 2.02 -9.25
CA LYS A 217 -3.95 1.59 -7.88
C LYS A 217 -3.89 0.07 -7.70
N ASN A 218 -3.96 -0.69 -8.79
CA ASN A 218 -4.19 -2.13 -8.74
C ASN A 218 -3.00 -2.90 -8.15
N ILE A 219 -1.81 -2.33 -8.27
CA ILE A 219 -0.57 -2.99 -7.86
C ILE A 219 -0.08 -2.55 -6.47
N ILE A 220 -0.66 -1.50 -5.90
CA ILE A 220 -0.32 -1.04 -4.55
C ILE A 220 -0.48 -2.15 -3.50
N PRO A 221 -1.57 -2.97 -3.50
CA PRO A 221 -1.68 -4.13 -2.62
C PRO A 221 -0.48 -5.07 -2.68
N ASP A 222 -0.04 -5.42 -3.88
CA ASP A 222 1.06 -6.38 -4.07
C ASP A 222 2.41 -5.80 -3.61
N ILE A 223 2.66 -4.50 -3.86
CA ILE A 223 3.87 -3.81 -3.39
C ILE A 223 3.87 -3.67 -1.86
N ILE A 224 2.74 -3.28 -1.26
CA ILE A 224 2.62 -3.19 0.19
C ILE A 224 2.76 -4.56 0.84
N GLY A 225 2.15 -5.61 0.27
CA GLY A 225 2.30 -6.98 0.76
C GLY A 225 3.74 -7.48 0.75
N CYS A 226 4.52 -7.13 -0.28
CA CYS A 226 5.97 -7.42 -0.31
C CYS A 226 6.73 -6.70 0.82
N LEU A 227 6.40 -5.44 1.11
CA LEU A 227 7.03 -4.67 2.19
C LEU A 227 6.62 -5.18 3.58
N GLU A 228 5.35 -5.57 3.75
CA GLU A 228 4.83 -6.20 4.98
C GLU A 228 5.55 -7.52 5.22
N GLY A 229 5.63 -8.40 4.21
CA GLY A 229 6.28 -9.71 4.30
C GLY A 229 7.80 -9.67 4.54
N THR A 230 8.45 -8.55 4.21
CA THR A 230 9.89 -8.33 4.50
C THR A 230 10.13 -7.53 5.78
N GLY A 231 9.09 -7.08 6.47
CA GLY A 231 9.21 -6.23 7.66
C GLY A 231 9.69 -4.79 7.36
N THR A 232 9.72 -4.38 6.10
CA THR A 232 10.21 -3.05 5.68
C THR A 232 9.12 -2.02 5.46
N PHE A 233 7.85 -2.41 5.53
CA PHE A 233 6.68 -1.52 5.41
C PHE A 233 6.74 -0.33 6.38
N SER A 234 6.98 -0.61 7.65
CA SER A 234 6.99 0.42 8.70
C SER A 234 8.12 1.45 8.49
N PRO A 235 9.39 1.04 8.32
CA PRO A 235 10.46 1.95 7.97
C PRO A 235 10.24 2.74 6.67
N PHE A 236 9.67 2.10 5.64
CA PHE A 236 9.39 2.77 4.37
C PHE A 236 8.35 3.89 4.53
N LEU A 237 7.28 3.66 5.29
CA LEU A 237 6.28 4.68 5.57
C LEU A 237 6.86 5.84 6.40
N ARG A 238 7.66 5.55 7.43
CA ARG A 238 8.37 6.61 8.18
C ARG A 238 9.22 7.48 7.26
N TYR A 239 9.93 6.84 6.34
CA TYR A 239 10.75 7.54 5.37
C TYR A 239 9.92 8.43 4.45
N ILE A 240 8.88 7.91 3.79
CA ILE A 240 8.12 8.68 2.80
C ILE A 240 7.34 9.86 3.41
N PHE A 241 6.79 9.68 4.62
CA PHE A 241 6.11 10.75 5.33
C PHE A 241 7.09 11.82 5.79
N SER A 242 8.21 11.42 6.39
CA SER A 242 9.22 12.38 6.85
C SER A 242 9.84 13.15 5.68
N ASP A 243 10.13 12.49 4.56
CA ASP A 243 10.61 13.15 3.34
C ASP A 243 9.61 14.20 2.82
N SER A 244 8.31 13.86 2.78
CA SER A 244 7.25 14.80 2.37
C SER A 244 7.16 16.02 3.30
N VAL A 245 7.24 15.84 4.62
CA VAL A 245 7.18 16.95 5.59
C VAL A 245 8.44 17.80 5.55
N MET A 246 9.61 17.17 5.49
CA MET A 246 10.90 17.87 5.45
C MET A 246 11.05 18.75 4.21
N ASN A 247 10.41 18.38 3.09
CA ASN A 247 10.35 19.17 1.87
C ASN A 247 9.22 20.22 1.85
N THR A 248 8.44 20.38 2.93
CA THR A 248 7.34 21.37 3.01
C THR A 248 7.73 22.57 3.87
N ASP A 249 7.76 23.78 3.30
CA ASP A 249 8.24 24.98 4.03
C ASP A 249 7.24 25.54 5.03
N ARG A 250 5.94 25.35 4.80
CA ARG A 250 4.87 25.91 5.66
C ARG A 250 3.91 24.83 6.12
N ALA A 251 3.56 24.88 7.41
CA ALA A 251 2.59 23.98 8.04
C ALA A 251 1.26 23.90 7.28
N ASP A 252 0.77 25.03 6.75
CA ASP A 252 -0.51 25.13 6.04
C ASP A 252 -0.60 24.25 4.78
N PHE A 253 0.52 23.80 4.22
CA PHE A 253 0.54 22.97 3.00
C PHE A 253 0.72 21.48 3.27
N LEU A 254 0.93 21.09 4.54
CA LEU A 254 1.18 19.70 4.90
C LEU A 254 0.06 18.80 4.42
N PHE A 255 0.41 17.87 3.52
CA PHE A 255 -0.47 16.85 2.96
C PHE A 255 -1.76 17.31 2.28
N LYS A 256 -1.94 18.63 2.06
CA LYS A 256 -3.11 19.16 1.34
C LYS A 256 -3.06 18.84 -0.15
N ASN A 257 -1.85 18.85 -0.72
CA ASN A 257 -1.64 18.54 -2.13
C ASN A 257 -1.51 17.03 -2.35
N SER A 258 -1.80 16.60 -3.58
CA SER A 258 -1.53 15.24 -4.01
C SER A 258 -0.02 15.04 -4.17
N SER A 259 0.53 14.09 -3.43
CA SER A 259 1.93 13.67 -3.45
C SER A 259 2.02 12.15 -3.34
N VAL A 260 3.19 11.59 -3.66
CA VAL A 260 3.47 10.15 -3.53
C VAL A 260 3.07 9.61 -2.14
N CYS A 261 3.43 10.34 -1.08
CA CYS A 261 3.09 10.01 0.30
C CYS A 261 1.57 9.94 0.52
N THR A 262 0.86 11.00 0.13
CA THR A 262 -0.58 11.07 0.35
C THR A 262 -1.39 10.14 -0.56
N TYR A 263 -0.88 9.87 -1.77
CA TYR A 263 -1.46 8.90 -2.70
C TYR A 263 -1.34 7.48 -2.16
N LEU A 264 -0.16 7.12 -1.66
CA LEU A 264 0.04 5.82 -1.01
C LEU A 264 -0.89 5.65 0.20
N ALA A 265 -0.96 6.68 1.06
CA ALA A 265 -1.83 6.67 2.23
C ALA A 265 -3.31 6.49 1.88
N SER A 266 -3.83 7.26 0.91
CA SER A 266 -5.22 7.13 0.44
C SER A 266 -5.52 5.73 -0.11
N ASN A 267 -4.56 5.09 -0.79
CA ASN A 267 -4.75 3.72 -1.26
C ASN A 267 -4.70 2.70 -0.12
N ILE A 268 -3.84 2.88 0.89
CA ILE A 268 -3.83 2.04 2.09
C ILE A 268 -5.18 2.16 2.83
N PHE A 269 -5.70 3.38 3.00
CA PHE A 269 -7.02 3.62 3.58
C PHE A 269 -8.12 2.94 2.79
N TYR A 270 -8.11 3.05 1.46
CA TYR A 270 -9.07 2.38 0.61
C TYR A 270 -8.99 0.85 0.75
N MET A 271 -7.80 0.27 0.69
CA MET A 271 -7.62 -1.18 0.70
C MET A 271 -7.93 -1.82 2.06
N LYS A 272 -7.49 -1.18 3.16
CA LYS A 272 -7.56 -1.77 4.52
C LYS A 272 -8.71 -1.19 5.35
N GLY A 273 -9.31 -0.07 4.93
CA GLY A 273 -10.37 0.62 5.67
C GLY A 273 -11.77 0.51 5.06
N ASN A 274 -11.93 -0.05 3.85
CA ASN A 274 -13.25 -0.11 3.20
C ASN A 274 -14.32 -0.84 4.03
N LEU A 275 -13.93 -1.92 4.72
CA LEU A 275 -14.84 -2.68 5.58
C LEU A 275 -15.35 -1.87 6.79
N LEU A 276 -14.59 -0.85 7.23
CA LEU A 276 -14.96 0.04 8.33
C LEU A 276 -15.74 1.26 7.85
N LEU A 277 -15.46 1.72 6.63
CA LEU A 277 -16.10 2.91 6.08
C LEU A 277 -17.61 2.70 5.90
N LYS A 278 -18.04 1.54 5.39
CA LYS A 278 -19.46 1.26 5.18
C LYS A 278 -20.33 1.46 6.44
N PRO A 279 -20.05 0.81 7.59
CA PRO A 279 -20.83 1.03 8.81
C PRO A 279 -20.71 2.46 9.34
N ILE A 280 -19.56 3.13 9.19
CA ILE A 280 -19.42 4.56 9.55
C ILE A 280 -20.40 5.41 8.74
N ILE A 281 -20.42 5.25 7.41
CA ILE A 281 -21.29 6.02 6.52
C ILE A 281 -22.77 5.73 6.80
N GLU A 282 -23.13 4.47 7.07
CA GLU A 282 -24.50 4.10 7.46
C GLU A 282 -24.93 4.79 8.77
N GLN A 283 -24.06 4.84 9.78
CA GLN A 283 -24.35 5.54 11.04
C GLN A 283 -24.44 7.06 10.86
N ILE A 284 -23.63 7.66 9.98
CA ILE A 284 -23.77 9.08 9.63
C ILE A 284 -25.13 9.35 8.98
N LYS A 285 -25.59 8.47 8.06
CA LYS A 285 -26.92 8.57 7.44
C LYS A 285 -28.04 8.51 8.48
N CYS A 286 -27.93 7.64 9.48
CA CYS A 286 -28.90 7.56 10.57
C CYS A 286 -28.91 8.81 11.47
N ASN A 287 -27.78 9.52 11.57
CA ASN A 287 -27.61 10.74 12.37
C ASN A 287 -27.60 12.02 11.52
N LYS A 288 -28.19 12.02 10.33
CA LYS A 288 -28.13 13.15 9.37
C LYS A 288 -28.62 14.50 9.92
N ASP A 289 -29.48 14.47 10.93
CA ASP A 289 -30.05 15.67 11.55
C ASP A 289 -29.27 16.12 12.81
N SER A 290 -28.22 15.38 13.20
CA SER A 290 -27.38 15.66 14.37
C SER A 290 -25.89 15.53 14.03
N PRO A 291 -25.21 16.63 13.66
CA PRO A 291 -23.77 16.63 13.41
C PRO A 291 -22.96 16.05 14.57
N ILE A 292 -23.33 16.36 15.81
CA ILE A 292 -22.69 15.85 17.03
C ILE A 292 -22.84 14.33 17.12
N GLY A 293 -24.04 13.79 16.87
CA GLY A 293 -24.29 12.34 16.87
C GLY A 293 -23.53 11.60 15.77
N ALA A 294 -23.41 12.21 14.60
CA ALA A 294 -22.62 11.67 13.49
C ALA A 294 -21.12 11.65 13.82
N ILE A 295 -20.58 12.70 14.45
CA ILE A 295 -19.19 12.75 14.91
C ILE A 295 -18.93 11.68 15.97
N ALA A 296 -19.83 11.55 16.96
CA ALA A 296 -19.73 10.50 17.97
C ALA A 296 -19.71 9.10 17.34
N SER A 297 -20.49 8.88 16.27
CA SER A 297 -20.50 7.63 15.51
C SER A 297 -19.16 7.39 14.80
N ILE A 298 -18.57 8.41 14.18
CA ILE A 298 -17.24 8.30 13.57
C ILE A 298 -16.20 7.89 14.61
N ILE A 299 -16.18 8.56 15.77
CA ILE A 299 -15.25 8.27 16.87
C ILE A 299 -15.43 6.83 17.36
N ALA A 300 -16.67 6.43 17.65
CA ALA A 300 -16.96 5.10 18.19
C ALA A 300 -16.54 3.99 17.22
N GLN A 301 -16.90 4.10 15.94
CA GLN A 301 -16.61 3.10 14.92
C GLN A 301 -15.13 3.09 14.49
N SER A 302 -14.43 4.21 14.63
CA SER A 302 -13.01 4.34 14.29
C SER A 302 -12.08 4.14 15.49
N SER A 303 -12.59 3.78 16.67
CA SER A 303 -11.76 3.52 17.84
C SER A 303 -10.84 2.30 17.65
N ASN A 304 -11.28 1.31 16.87
CA ASN A 304 -10.55 0.07 16.60
C ASN A 304 -10.04 -0.01 15.16
N LEU A 305 -9.31 1.03 14.70
CA LEU A 305 -8.71 1.01 13.36
C LEU A 305 -7.68 -0.11 13.24
N PRO A 306 -7.61 -0.79 12.07
CA PRO A 306 -6.56 -1.73 11.76
C PRO A 306 -5.19 -1.12 11.94
N LEU A 307 -4.25 -1.93 12.43
CA LEU A 307 -2.89 -1.49 12.71
C LEU A 307 -2.22 -0.78 11.53
N SER A 308 -2.42 -1.24 10.28
CA SER A 308 -1.88 -0.58 9.09
C SER A 308 -2.38 0.86 8.93
N LEU A 309 -3.65 1.16 9.28
CA LEU A 309 -4.22 2.50 9.19
C LEU A 309 -3.73 3.39 10.33
N ARG A 310 -3.67 2.86 11.55
CA ARG A 310 -3.08 3.55 12.71
C ARG A 310 -1.63 3.91 12.43
N PHE A 311 -0.89 3.02 11.77
CA PHE A 311 0.50 3.28 11.39
C PHE A 311 0.62 4.45 10.40
N VAL A 312 -0.26 4.56 9.41
CA VAL A 312 -0.33 5.74 8.52
C VAL A 312 -0.59 7.01 9.31
N LEU A 313 -1.60 7.01 10.18
CA LEU A 313 -1.99 8.16 11.00
C LEU A 313 -0.90 8.58 12.00
N GLN A 314 -0.23 7.62 12.63
CA GLN A 314 0.93 7.87 13.48
C GLN A 314 2.05 8.57 12.70
N ASN A 315 2.32 8.14 11.46
CA ASN A 315 3.34 8.76 10.64
C ASN A 315 2.99 10.19 10.25
N VAL A 316 1.71 10.49 9.96
CA VAL A 316 1.23 11.87 9.76
C VAL A 316 1.54 12.72 11.00
N PHE A 317 1.15 12.24 12.18
CA PHE A 317 1.32 12.97 13.43
C PHE A 317 2.81 13.19 13.78
N LYS A 318 3.60 12.11 13.84
CA LYS A 318 5.01 12.16 14.24
C LYS A 318 5.85 12.97 13.26
N SER A 319 5.68 12.78 11.94
CA SER A 319 6.45 13.55 10.95
C SER A 319 6.13 15.05 11.03
N SER A 320 4.85 15.41 11.18
CA SER A 320 4.43 16.81 11.36
C SER A 320 4.99 17.41 12.63
N ARG A 321 4.93 16.69 13.76
CA ARG A 321 5.44 17.15 15.06
C ARG A 321 6.94 17.42 15.04
N ARG A 322 7.73 16.57 14.38
CA ARG A 322 9.20 16.75 14.30
C ARG A 322 9.59 18.07 13.64
N LYS A 323 8.82 18.55 12.65
CA LYS A 323 9.13 19.80 11.93
C LYS A 323 8.35 21.01 12.44
N PHE A 324 7.10 20.81 12.83
CA PHE A 324 6.18 21.86 13.28
C PHE A 324 5.55 21.47 14.62
N PRO A 325 6.32 21.48 15.73
CA PRO A 325 5.84 20.98 17.02
C PRO A 325 4.82 21.92 17.70
N TYR A 326 4.79 23.19 17.30
CA TYR A 326 4.04 24.23 18.01
C TYR A 326 2.58 24.36 17.54
N ASN A 327 1.78 25.08 18.33
CA ASN A 327 0.39 25.47 18.04
C ASN A 327 -0.53 24.31 17.70
N LEU A 328 -0.24 23.11 18.24
CA LEU A 328 -1.00 21.89 17.98
C LEU A 328 -1.13 21.56 16.48
N THR A 329 -0.23 22.09 15.65
CA THR A 329 -0.13 21.82 14.21
C THR A 329 -0.23 20.33 13.88
N PRO A 330 0.46 19.42 14.61
CA PRO A 330 0.39 17.99 14.30
C PRO A 330 -1.03 17.40 14.44
N LEU A 331 -1.83 17.92 15.38
CA LEU A 331 -3.21 17.50 15.60
C LEU A 331 -4.12 17.99 14.47
N HIS A 332 -4.01 19.27 14.08
CA HIS A 332 -4.77 19.81 12.95
C HIS A 332 -4.46 19.05 11.66
N VAL A 333 -3.18 18.81 11.38
CA VAL A 333 -2.75 18.06 10.19
C VAL A 333 -3.26 16.62 10.23
N LEU A 334 -3.19 15.94 11.38
CA LEU A 334 -3.74 14.61 11.54
C LEU A 334 -5.25 14.56 11.30
N SER A 335 -5.97 15.54 11.86
CA SER A 335 -7.42 15.66 11.73
C SER A 335 -7.86 15.87 10.29
N ASP A 336 -7.24 16.87 9.62
CA ASP A 336 -7.46 17.15 8.20
C ASP A 336 -7.16 15.90 7.36
N PHE A 337 -6.05 15.22 7.65
CA PHE A 337 -5.67 14.02 6.90
C PHE A 337 -6.67 12.88 7.08
N PHE A 338 -7.07 12.59 8.32
CA PHE A 338 -8.07 11.57 8.63
C PHE A 338 -9.40 11.86 7.93
N MET A 339 -9.89 13.10 8.00
CA MET A 339 -11.15 13.44 7.35
C MET A 339 -11.04 13.44 5.82
N PHE A 340 -10.10 14.18 5.25
CA PHE A 340 -10.08 14.40 3.79
C PHE A 340 -9.50 13.24 3.00
N ARG A 341 -8.73 12.33 3.61
CA ARG A 341 -8.13 11.18 2.91
C ARG A 341 -8.78 9.85 3.23
N PHE A 342 -9.59 9.76 4.29
CA PHE A 342 -10.25 8.52 4.68
C PHE A 342 -11.78 8.64 4.74
N ILE A 343 -12.34 9.46 5.63
CA ILE A 343 -13.79 9.51 5.86
C ILE A 343 -14.54 10.22 4.74
N PHE A 344 -14.14 11.45 4.40
CA PHE A 344 -14.85 12.31 3.45
C PHE A 344 -14.93 11.72 2.03
N PRO A 345 -13.86 11.11 1.47
CA PRO A 345 -13.98 10.42 0.19
C PRO A 345 -15.07 9.34 0.19
N ALA A 346 -15.23 8.58 1.27
CA ALA A 346 -16.29 7.58 1.37
C ALA A 346 -17.69 8.22 1.39
N MET A 347 -17.86 9.35 2.10
CA MET A 347 -19.12 10.10 2.12
C MET A 347 -19.54 10.57 0.73
N VAL A 348 -18.58 10.95 -0.13
CA VAL A 348 -18.83 11.46 -1.48
C VAL A 348 -19.00 10.32 -2.50
N THR A 349 -18.29 9.21 -2.35
CA THR A 349 -18.20 8.16 -3.38
C THR A 349 -19.22 7.03 -3.21
N ASP A 350 -19.75 6.79 -2.01
CA ASP A 350 -20.58 5.62 -1.69
C ASP A 350 -21.97 5.61 -2.38
N GLN A 351 -22.34 6.64 -3.16
CA GLN A 351 -23.63 6.66 -3.85
C GLN A 351 -23.56 7.29 -5.24
N GLY A 352 -24.00 6.53 -6.25
CA GLY A 352 -24.39 7.02 -7.58
C GLY A 352 -25.59 7.98 -7.58
N LEU A 353 -25.90 8.56 -6.43
CA LEU A 353 -26.84 9.65 -6.20
C LEU A 353 -26.17 10.53 -5.13
N ALA A 354 -25.76 11.74 -5.50
CA ALA A 354 -25.30 12.74 -4.55
C ALA A 354 -26.44 13.04 -3.57
N ASP A 355 -26.47 12.34 -2.44
CA ASP A 355 -27.37 12.68 -1.35
C ASP A 355 -26.90 14.02 -0.78
N LYS A 356 -27.62 15.09 -1.16
CA LYS A 356 -27.32 16.45 -0.70
C LYS A 356 -27.26 16.52 0.83
N SER A 357 -28.06 15.69 1.52
CA SER A 357 -28.06 15.66 2.99
C SER A 357 -26.74 15.17 3.57
N LEU A 358 -26.07 14.22 2.92
CA LEU A 358 -24.72 13.76 3.32
C LEU A 358 -23.63 14.79 3.07
N THR A 359 -23.80 15.60 2.02
CA THR A 359 -22.86 16.69 1.72
C THR A 359 -22.95 17.79 2.75
N ASP A 360 -24.17 18.16 3.16
CA ASP A 360 -24.41 19.23 4.14
C ASP A 360 -23.94 18.83 5.54
N ILE A 361 -24.29 17.62 6.02
CA ILE A 361 -23.75 17.14 7.31
C ILE A 361 -22.23 16.92 7.23
N GLY A 362 -21.72 16.45 6.09
CA GLY A 362 -20.28 16.29 5.86
C GLY A 362 -19.50 17.59 6.00
N LYS A 363 -20.10 18.73 5.66
CA LYS A 363 -19.50 20.06 5.88
C LYS A 363 -19.37 20.37 7.38
N SER A 364 -20.42 20.16 8.16
CA SER A 364 -20.39 20.39 9.62
C SER A 364 -19.43 19.42 10.33
N ILE A 365 -19.43 18.14 9.96
CA ILE A 365 -18.45 17.16 10.45
C ILE A 365 -17.03 17.62 10.10
N GLY A 366 -16.80 18.00 8.84
CA GLY A 366 -15.51 18.52 8.39
C GLY A 366 -15.06 19.74 9.19
N ASN A 367 -15.95 20.72 9.42
CA ASN A 367 -15.66 21.89 10.24
C ASN A 367 -15.26 21.52 11.68
N ALA A 368 -15.94 20.55 12.30
CA ALA A 368 -15.61 20.09 13.65
C ALA A 368 -14.19 19.49 13.73
N PHE A 369 -13.86 18.59 12.80
CA PHE A 369 -12.52 18.00 12.72
C PHE A 369 -11.45 19.03 12.30
N MET A 370 -11.80 20.07 11.54
CA MET A 370 -10.89 21.21 11.30
C MET A 370 -10.75 22.14 12.52
N PHE A 371 -11.46 21.86 13.63
CA PHE A 371 -11.54 22.70 14.83
C PHE A 371 -12.00 24.14 14.54
N LYS A 372 -12.94 24.29 13.59
CA LYS A 372 -13.53 25.57 13.24
C LYS A 372 -14.61 25.98 14.24
N ARG A 373 -14.50 27.19 14.76
CA ARG A 373 -15.41 27.75 15.78
C ARG A 373 -16.57 28.55 15.20
N ASP A 374 -16.52 28.89 13.91
CA ASP A 374 -17.54 29.66 13.21
C ASP A 374 -18.79 28.84 12.86
N ASP A 375 -18.77 27.52 13.09
CA ASP A 375 -19.91 26.63 12.89
C ASP A 375 -20.62 26.34 14.22
N PRO A 376 -21.76 27.00 14.51
CA PRO A 376 -22.47 26.85 15.79
C PRO A 376 -23.06 25.45 15.99
N SER A 377 -23.17 24.62 14.94
CA SER A 377 -23.72 23.26 15.04
C SER A 377 -22.75 22.26 15.68
N VAL A 378 -21.45 22.60 15.73
CA VAL A 378 -20.37 21.72 16.19
C VAL A 378 -19.34 22.42 17.08
N ASN A 379 -19.50 23.71 17.36
CA ASN A 379 -18.65 24.48 18.27
C ASN A 379 -19.00 24.20 19.75
N ASP A 380 -18.86 22.94 20.15
CA ASP A 380 -19.00 22.47 21.53
C ASP A 380 -17.63 22.04 22.07
N GLU A 381 -17.18 22.64 23.17
CA GLU A 381 -15.86 22.38 23.74
C GLU A 381 -15.68 20.89 24.14
N GLY A 382 -16.71 20.26 24.69
CA GLY A 382 -16.67 18.84 25.07
C GLY A 382 -16.47 17.93 23.87
N LEU A 383 -17.18 18.21 22.77
CA LEU A 383 -17.04 17.52 21.49
C LEU A 383 -15.64 17.71 20.90
N LEU A 384 -15.13 18.94 20.84
CA LEU A 384 -13.81 19.20 20.26
C LEU A 384 -12.68 18.55 21.08
N LYS A 385 -12.79 18.52 22.42
CA LYS A 385 -11.89 17.73 23.29
C LYS A 385 -11.98 16.23 23.01
N SER A 386 -13.19 15.71 22.79
CA SER A 386 -13.41 14.30 22.47
C SER A 386 -12.79 13.92 21.13
N ILE A 387 -12.93 14.77 20.11
CA ILE A 387 -12.26 14.61 18.81
C ILE A 387 -10.75 14.60 18.99
N ALA A 388 -10.19 15.58 19.72
CA ALA A 388 -8.76 15.69 19.96
C ALA A 388 -8.19 14.45 20.67
N ALA A 389 -8.87 13.97 21.72
CA ALA A 389 -8.47 12.76 22.46
C ALA A 389 -8.53 11.52 21.57
N PHE A 390 -9.60 11.36 20.79
CA PHE A 390 -9.74 10.28 19.80
C PHE A 390 -8.59 10.27 18.79
N LEU A 391 -8.29 11.43 18.18
CA LEU A 391 -7.23 11.55 17.19
C LEU A 391 -5.86 11.17 17.77
N LEU A 392 -5.56 11.54 19.01
CA LEU A 392 -4.34 11.08 19.65
C LEU A 392 -4.33 9.57 19.89
N ASP A 393 -5.45 8.98 20.28
CA ASP A 393 -5.53 7.57 20.59
C ASP A 393 -5.29 6.67 19.37
N ILE A 394 -5.82 7.06 18.20
CA ILE A 394 -5.62 6.33 16.95
C ILE A 394 -4.17 6.42 16.41
N THR A 395 -3.32 7.29 16.96
CA THR A 395 -1.87 7.33 16.66
C THR A 395 -1.03 6.39 17.52
N LYS A 396 -1.60 5.86 18.59
CA LYS A 396 -0.93 4.84 19.41
C LYS A 396 -0.87 3.55 18.61
N ILE A 397 0.19 2.77 18.82
CA ILE A 397 0.37 1.47 18.17
C ILE A 397 0.46 0.43 19.27
N ASP A 398 -0.43 -0.54 19.21
CA ASP A 398 -0.47 -1.71 20.08
C ASP A 398 0.16 -2.94 19.40
N SER A 399 0.42 -3.97 20.19
CA SER A 399 1.03 -5.24 19.76
C SER A 399 0.03 -6.14 19.03
N GLN A 400 -0.59 -5.62 17.98
CA GLN A 400 -1.47 -6.39 17.09
C GLN A 400 -0.69 -7.03 15.94
N ALA A 401 -1.16 -8.18 15.48
CA ALA A 401 -0.63 -8.82 14.28
C ALA A 401 -1.07 -8.04 13.03
N VAL A 402 -0.22 -8.03 11.99
CA VAL A 402 -0.57 -7.52 10.66
C VAL A 402 -0.87 -8.71 9.76
N ASP A 403 -2.07 -8.72 9.18
CA ASP A 403 -2.41 -9.71 8.14
C ASP A 403 -1.62 -9.42 6.87
N ILE A 404 -0.67 -10.30 6.58
CA ILE A 404 0.15 -10.24 5.37
C ILE A 404 -0.73 -10.63 4.18
N GLN A 405 -0.91 -9.70 3.24
CA GLN A 405 -1.68 -9.95 2.03
C GLN A 405 -0.96 -10.96 1.12
N LYS A 406 -1.75 -11.85 0.50
CA LYS A 406 -1.22 -12.75 -0.53
C LYS A 406 -0.81 -11.92 -1.76
N ILE A 407 0.47 -12.00 -2.10
CA ILE A 407 1.06 -11.26 -3.23
C ILE A 407 0.72 -11.96 -4.54
N ASN A 408 0.18 -11.22 -5.50
CA ASN A 408 0.06 -11.64 -6.89
C ASN A 408 1.23 -11.11 -7.73
N PHE A 409 2.28 -11.92 -7.86
CA PHE A 409 3.48 -11.51 -8.59
C PHE A 409 3.23 -11.32 -10.11
N GLU A 410 2.19 -11.94 -10.68
CA GLU A 410 1.84 -11.72 -12.09
C GLU A 410 1.43 -10.26 -12.35
N ASN A 411 0.68 -9.65 -11.43
CA ASN A 411 0.35 -8.23 -11.51
C ASN A 411 1.62 -7.35 -11.47
N ILE A 412 2.56 -7.68 -10.58
CA ILE A 412 3.85 -6.96 -10.47
C ILE A 412 4.57 -7.01 -11.81
N VAL A 413 4.62 -8.16 -12.46
CA VAL A 413 5.28 -8.33 -13.75
C VAL A 413 4.60 -7.53 -14.84
N PHE A 414 3.27 -7.51 -14.86
CA PHE A 414 2.51 -6.73 -15.84
C PHE A 414 2.80 -5.23 -15.69
N PHE A 415 2.88 -4.74 -14.44
CA PHE A 415 3.28 -3.37 -14.14
C PHE A 415 4.73 -3.08 -14.59
N LEU A 416 5.69 -3.94 -14.22
CA LEU A 416 7.10 -3.77 -14.55
C LEU A 416 7.40 -3.84 -16.05
N ASP A 417 6.62 -4.64 -16.79
CA ASP A 417 6.66 -4.73 -18.25
C ASP A 417 6.12 -3.44 -18.90
N SER A 418 4.95 -2.99 -18.45
CA SER A 418 4.24 -1.83 -19.03
C SER A 418 4.95 -0.50 -18.78
N TYR A 419 5.56 -0.33 -17.61
CA TYR A 419 6.19 0.93 -17.20
C TYR A 419 7.72 0.83 -17.07
N ASN A 420 8.33 -0.17 -17.72
CA ASN A 420 9.75 -0.50 -17.57
C ASN A 420 10.68 0.72 -17.76
N ASP A 421 10.47 1.46 -18.86
CA ASP A 421 11.34 2.59 -19.21
C ASP A 421 11.21 3.74 -18.20
N LYS A 422 10.00 4.02 -17.70
CA LYS A 422 9.74 5.04 -16.67
C LYS A 422 10.38 4.63 -15.33
N LEU A 423 10.26 3.35 -14.96
CA LEU A 423 10.87 2.82 -13.74
C LEU A 423 12.40 2.92 -13.78
N ILE A 424 13.03 2.52 -14.88
CA ILE A 424 14.49 2.61 -15.04
C ILE A 424 14.95 4.07 -14.97
N LYS A 425 14.22 4.97 -15.62
CA LYS A 425 14.50 6.41 -15.57
C LYS A 425 14.46 6.93 -14.13
N ASN A 426 13.40 6.63 -13.39
CA ASN A 426 13.28 7.05 -11.98
C ASN A 426 14.38 6.43 -11.11
N PHE A 427 14.63 5.13 -11.26
CA PHE A 427 15.67 4.41 -10.52
C PHE A 427 17.07 5.01 -10.74
N THR A 428 17.37 5.42 -11.98
CA THR A 428 18.67 6.01 -12.33
C THR A 428 18.81 7.46 -11.86
N HIS A 429 17.72 8.22 -11.80
CA HIS A 429 17.74 9.64 -11.45
C HIS A 429 17.63 9.93 -9.94
N LYS A 430 17.39 8.92 -9.10
CA LYS A 430 17.46 9.11 -7.65
C LYS A 430 18.90 9.39 -7.24
N LYS A 431 19.21 10.68 -7.10
CA LYS A 431 20.44 11.17 -6.49
C LYS A 431 20.63 10.52 -5.12
N GLU A 432 21.89 10.30 -4.73
CA GLU A 432 22.24 9.97 -3.36
C GLU A 432 21.53 10.94 -2.41
N LYS A 433 20.65 10.39 -1.58
CA LYS A 433 19.90 11.19 -0.61
C LYS A 433 20.88 11.63 0.47
N ARG A 434 20.76 12.88 0.90
CA ARG A 434 21.58 13.43 2.00
C ARG A 434 21.34 12.70 3.33
N ILE A 435 20.19 12.04 3.49
CA ILE A 435 19.79 11.34 4.72
C ILE A 435 19.43 9.90 4.37
N HIS A 436 19.96 8.95 5.13
CA HIS A 436 19.66 7.53 4.98
C HIS A 436 18.18 7.26 5.34
N PRO A 437 17.41 6.48 4.56
CA PRO A 437 15.98 6.29 4.82
C PRO A 437 15.63 5.76 6.21
N PHE A 438 16.45 4.87 6.77
CA PHE A 438 16.29 4.37 8.14
C PHE A 438 16.52 5.39 9.26
N THR A 439 17.06 6.57 8.99
CA THR A 439 17.26 7.61 10.02
C THR A 439 15.97 7.88 10.79
N TRP A 440 14.82 7.93 10.13
CA TRP A 440 13.54 8.21 10.79
C TRP A 440 13.04 7.08 11.68
N SER A 441 13.38 5.82 11.37
CA SER A 441 13.13 4.71 12.28
C SER A 441 13.99 4.81 13.54
N MET A 442 15.26 5.19 13.41
CA MET A 442 16.15 5.39 14.56
C MET A 442 15.70 6.55 15.43
N VAL A 443 15.32 7.68 14.82
CA VAL A 443 14.75 8.84 15.54
C VAL A 443 13.52 8.40 16.33
N GLU A 444 12.63 7.62 15.73
CA GLU A 444 11.43 7.16 16.43
C GLU A 444 11.74 6.23 17.61
N ILE A 445 12.73 5.35 17.50
CA ILE A 445 13.17 4.51 18.61
C ILE A 445 13.65 5.39 19.77
N ILE A 446 14.48 6.41 19.48
CA ILE A 446 14.98 7.35 20.49
C ILE A 446 13.82 8.12 21.14
N GLU A 447 12.88 8.63 20.34
CA GLU A 447 11.69 9.34 20.84
C GLU A 447 10.86 8.45 21.78
N ASN A 448 10.64 7.19 21.40
CA ASN A 448 9.86 6.24 22.20
C ASN A 448 10.57 5.88 23.51
N CYS A 449 11.90 5.82 23.54
CA CYS A 449 12.67 5.47 24.74
C CYS A 449 12.82 6.63 25.73
N PHE A 450 12.94 7.88 25.25
CA PHE A 450 13.39 8.99 26.09
C PHE A 450 12.38 10.14 26.26
N VAL A 451 11.43 10.30 25.34
CA VAL A 451 10.65 11.56 25.25
C VAL A 451 9.18 11.38 25.67
N GLY A 452 8.64 10.15 25.71
CA GLY A 452 7.22 9.92 26.00
C GLY A 452 6.36 10.55 24.89
N CYS A 453 6.25 9.86 23.75
CA CYS A 453 5.87 10.50 22.49
C CYS A 453 4.45 11.06 22.43
N ASN A 454 3.50 10.65 23.28
CA ASN A 454 2.11 11.12 23.18
C ASN A 454 1.57 11.77 24.47
N GLU A 455 2.09 11.40 25.65
CA GLU A 455 1.57 11.89 26.94
C GLU A 455 1.80 13.39 27.14
N ASN A 456 2.95 13.92 26.70
CA ASN A 456 3.25 15.35 26.78
C ASN A 456 2.29 16.20 25.92
N PHE A 457 1.86 15.68 24.78
CA PHE A 457 0.96 16.40 23.87
C PHE A 457 -0.50 16.38 24.39
N ALA A 458 -0.92 15.33 25.09
CA ALA A 458 -2.21 15.33 25.78
C ALA A 458 -2.28 16.39 26.89
N ALA A 459 -1.18 16.59 27.62
CA ALA A 459 -1.06 17.68 28.58
C ALA A 459 -1.09 19.06 27.89
N GLU A 460 -0.43 19.22 26.74
CA GLU A 460 -0.50 20.45 25.93
C GLU A 460 -1.92 20.75 25.45
N ILE A 461 -2.71 19.76 25.03
CA ILE A 461 -4.13 19.96 24.65
C ILE A 461 -4.93 20.47 25.84
N ASN A 462 -4.76 19.87 27.02
CA ASN A 462 -5.45 20.29 28.24
C ASN A 462 -5.06 21.71 28.68
N ALA A 463 -3.80 22.12 28.44
CA ALA A 463 -3.30 23.45 28.77
C ALA A 463 -3.58 24.49 27.67
N SER A 464 -3.85 24.06 26.44
CA SER A 464 -4.02 24.94 25.30
C SER A 464 -5.37 25.66 25.32
N GLN A 465 -5.37 26.94 24.94
CA GLN A 465 -6.58 27.74 24.68
C GLN A 465 -7.33 27.31 23.40
N LEU A 466 -7.13 26.09 22.90
CA LEU A 466 -7.74 25.61 21.65
C LEU A 466 -9.28 25.65 21.70
N PHE A 467 -9.85 25.76 22.90
CA PHE A 467 -11.28 25.90 23.15
C PHE A 467 -11.70 27.21 23.86
N ALA A 468 -10.76 28.08 24.24
CA ALA A 468 -11.03 29.37 24.90
C ALA A 468 -11.24 30.50 23.90
#